data_AF-A0A7W1SGX4-F1
#
_entry.id   AF-A0A7W1SGX4-F1
#
_cell.length_a   1.000
_cell.length_b   1.000
_cell.length_c   1.000
_cell.angle_alpha   90.00
_cell.angle_beta   90.00
_cell.angle_gamma   90.00
#
_symmetry.space_group_name_H-M   'P 1'
#
loop_
_entity.id
_entity.type
_entity.pdbx_description
1 polymer ?
#
loop_
_entity_poly.entity_id
_entity_poly.type
_entity_poly.pdbx_seq_one_letter_code
_entity_poly.pdbx_strand_id
1 'polypeptide(L)'
;MASQALRALSTSIAAAVLLLAGGGPLHAQVWTPAEPPADTSSVRPELRLDGFGGRAAAVHAGAGISVRAGNYVRVGLNAGGGPSFRDSVRNVAHADLTARFMVDPFRQQRIGVSLGGGVGARHQDDRLRAFALLFVDAEAGRSSGWMPFMRVGVGSGARVTAGIRRTATFYR
;
A
#
# COMPACT_ATOMS: atom_id res chain seq x y z
N MET A 1 -8.26 -1.41 33.69
CA MET A 1 -8.65 -0.91 32.35
C MET A 1 -7.59 -1.12 31.26
N ALA A 2 -6.29 -1.31 31.57
CA ALA A 2 -5.24 -1.60 30.58
C ALA A 2 -5.36 -2.97 29.87
N SER A 3 -6.12 -3.92 30.42
CA SER A 3 -6.23 -5.30 29.89
C SER A 3 -7.14 -5.45 28.68
N GLN A 4 -8.11 -4.55 28.45
CA GLN A 4 -9.03 -4.61 27.30
C GLN A 4 -8.40 -4.03 26.02
N ALA A 5 -7.56 -3.00 26.14
CA ALA A 5 -6.83 -2.42 25.01
C ALA A 5 -5.78 -3.39 24.43
N LEU A 6 -5.06 -4.13 25.30
CA LEU A 6 -4.16 -5.20 24.86
C LEU A 6 -4.90 -6.36 24.17
N ARG A 7 -6.10 -6.72 24.66
CA ARG A 7 -6.91 -7.78 24.04
C ARG A 7 -7.42 -7.38 22.66
N ALA A 8 -7.84 -6.12 22.47
CA ALA A 8 -8.27 -5.59 21.17
C ALA A 8 -7.11 -5.43 20.16
N LEU A 9 -5.90 -5.09 20.65
CA LEU A 9 -4.68 -5.14 19.85
C LEU A 9 -4.37 -6.58 19.42
N SER A 10 -4.50 -7.54 20.34
CA SER A 10 -4.19 -8.95 20.08
C SER A 10 -5.14 -9.59 19.05
N THR A 11 -6.43 -9.25 19.07
CA THR A 11 -7.39 -9.76 18.08
C THR A 11 -7.23 -9.12 16.70
N SER A 12 -6.86 -7.84 16.64
CA SER A 12 -6.60 -7.16 15.35
C SER A 12 -5.30 -7.64 14.70
N ILE A 13 -4.26 -7.89 15.52
CA ILE A 13 -3.01 -8.52 15.07
C ILE A 13 -3.28 -9.97 14.65
N ALA A 14 -4.06 -10.73 15.43
CA ALA A 14 -4.41 -12.11 15.09
C ALA A 14 -5.24 -12.19 13.79
N ALA A 15 -6.17 -11.26 13.54
CA ALA A 15 -6.93 -11.20 12.29
C ALA A 15 -6.06 -10.77 11.09
N ALA A 16 -5.10 -9.86 11.29
CA ALA A 16 -4.13 -9.49 10.27
C ALA A 16 -3.16 -10.64 9.96
N VAL A 17 -2.72 -11.38 10.99
CA VAL A 17 -1.95 -12.61 10.85
C VAL A 17 -2.80 -13.71 10.19
N LEU A 18 -4.09 -13.82 10.50
CA LEU A 18 -5.01 -14.77 9.84
C LEU A 18 -5.36 -14.38 8.41
N LEU A 19 -5.32 -13.10 8.03
CA LEU A 19 -5.45 -12.67 6.63
C LEU A 19 -4.13 -12.84 5.86
N LEU A 20 -2.98 -12.71 6.55
CA LEU A 20 -1.67 -13.07 6.02
C LEU A 20 -1.44 -14.60 5.95
N ALA A 21 -2.08 -15.38 6.83
CA ALA A 21 -1.92 -16.84 6.96
C ALA A 21 -3.08 -17.65 6.35
N GLY A 22 -4.25 -17.03 6.14
CA GLY A 22 -5.42 -17.61 5.46
C GLY A 22 -5.26 -17.68 3.94
N GLY A 23 -4.20 -17.09 3.40
CA GLY A 23 -3.63 -17.53 2.13
C GLY A 23 -3.05 -18.93 2.33
N GLY A 24 -3.82 -19.96 1.97
CA GLY A 24 -3.37 -21.35 1.90
C GLY A 24 -2.00 -21.49 1.20
N PRO A 25 -1.35 -22.63 1.39
CA PRO A 25 0.09 -22.74 1.57
C PRO A 25 0.88 -21.86 0.59
N LEU A 26 1.61 -20.88 1.13
CA LEU A 26 2.70 -20.16 0.47
C LEU A 26 3.77 -21.12 -0.12
N HIS A 27 3.65 -22.43 0.10
CA HIS A 27 4.43 -23.48 -0.55
C HIS A 27 4.10 -23.73 -2.03
N ALA A 28 2.98 -23.22 -2.56
CA ALA A 28 2.64 -23.42 -3.99
C ALA A 28 3.37 -22.47 -4.95
N GLN A 29 4.13 -21.49 -4.46
CA GLN A 29 5.04 -20.68 -5.27
C GLN A 29 6.48 -20.97 -4.87
N VAL A 30 6.89 -22.24 -5.01
CA VAL A 30 8.31 -22.56 -5.17
C VAL A 30 8.81 -21.67 -6.30
N TRP A 31 9.81 -20.85 -5.95
CA TRP A 31 10.60 -20.06 -6.87
C TRP A 31 11.24 -20.99 -7.88
N THR A 32 10.57 -21.24 -9.00
CA THR A 32 11.20 -21.71 -10.21
C THR A 32 11.64 -20.44 -10.95
N PRO A 33 12.95 -20.18 -11.11
CA PRO A 33 13.41 -19.03 -11.89
C PRO A 33 13.13 -19.31 -13.37
N ALA A 34 11.87 -19.10 -13.79
CA ALA A 34 11.57 -18.80 -15.18
C ALA A 34 12.09 -17.39 -15.42
N GLU A 35 13.17 -17.32 -16.20
CA GLU A 35 13.83 -16.16 -16.80
C GLU A 35 13.33 -14.80 -16.31
N PRO A 36 14.13 -14.04 -15.52
CA PRO A 36 13.66 -12.80 -14.93
C PRO A 36 13.27 -11.81 -16.05
N PRO A 37 12.03 -11.27 -16.07
CA PRO A 37 11.76 -10.10 -16.90
C PRO A 37 12.74 -9.03 -16.44
N ALA A 38 13.39 -8.38 -17.39
CA ALA A 38 14.72 -7.82 -17.26
C ALA A 38 14.94 -6.87 -16.05
N ASP A 39 13.89 -6.41 -15.36
CA ASP A 39 13.82 -5.47 -14.24
C ASP A 39 14.61 -5.87 -12.99
N THR A 40 15.90 -5.50 -12.98
CA THR A 40 16.88 -5.77 -11.90
C THR A 40 16.71 -4.89 -10.67
N SER A 41 15.93 -3.81 -10.69
CA SER A 41 15.73 -2.99 -9.49
C SER A 41 14.63 -3.61 -8.61
N SER A 42 15.09 -4.32 -7.57
CA SER A 42 14.22 -4.92 -6.57
C SER A 42 13.41 -3.87 -5.79
N VAL A 43 13.90 -2.64 -5.72
CA VAL A 43 13.28 -1.51 -5.00
C VAL A 43 12.77 -0.47 -5.98
N ARG A 44 11.52 -0.04 -5.81
CA ARG A 44 10.89 1.03 -6.60
C ARG A 44 10.40 2.15 -5.68
N PRO A 45 11.03 3.34 -5.72
CA PRO A 45 10.53 4.49 -4.98
C PRO A 45 9.20 4.97 -5.57
N GLU A 46 8.30 5.38 -4.69
CA GLU A 46 7.00 5.94 -5.01
C GLU A 46 6.74 7.23 -4.21
N LEU A 47 6.12 8.20 -4.87
CA LEU A 47 5.63 9.44 -4.27
C LEU A 47 4.10 9.46 -4.43
N ARG A 48 3.39 9.87 -3.39
CA ARG A 48 1.93 9.81 -3.34
C ARG A 48 1.31 11.02 -2.66
N LEU A 49 0.07 11.28 -3.03
CA LEU A 49 -0.86 12.17 -2.36
C LEU A 49 -2.10 11.35 -2.00
N ASP A 50 -2.47 11.37 -0.72
CA ASP A 50 -3.59 10.64 -0.17
C ASP A 50 -4.68 11.63 0.26
N GLY A 51 -5.86 11.49 -0.33
CA GLY A 51 -7.09 12.14 0.11
C GLY A 51 -7.92 11.17 0.95
N PHE A 52 -8.28 11.58 2.17
CA PHE A 52 -9.16 10.81 3.04
C PHE A 52 -10.54 11.46 3.07
N GLY A 53 -11.57 10.66 2.77
CA GLY A 53 -12.97 11.05 2.78
C GLY A 53 -13.70 10.56 4.04
N GLY A 54 -14.70 11.32 4.49
CA GLY A 54 -15.53 10.99 5.64
C GLY A 54 -15.88 12.22 6.48
N ARG A 55 -16.00 12.06 7.80
CA ARG A 55 -16.31 13.15 8.76
C ARG A 55 -15.22 14.24 8.87
N ALA A 56 -14.07 14.03 8.25
CA ALA A 56 -12.93 14.93 8.25
C ALA A 56 -12.17 14.76 6.93
N ALA A 57 -12.12 15.80 6.11
CA ALA A 57 -11.26 15.80 4.94
C ALA A 57 -9.81 15.94 5.41
N ALA A 58 -8.92 15.08 4.91
CA ALA A 58 -7.49 15.20 5.16
C ALA A 58 -6.73 14.96 3.85
N VAL A 59 -5.64 15.72 3.68
CA VAL A 59 -4.74 15.57 2.54
C VAL A 59 -3.36 15.29 3.10
N HIS A 60 -2.83 14.11 2.79
CA HIS A 60 -1.48 13.74 3.20
C HIS A 60 -0.58 13.62 1.97
N ALA A 61 0.68 13.99 2.14
CA ALA A 61 1.73 13.67 1.19
C ALA A 61 2.60 12.57 1.78
N GLY A 62 3.08 11.66 0.93
CA GLY A 62 3.86 10.54 1.40
C GLY A 62 4.82 10.02 0.34
N ALA A 63 5.77 9.23 0.82
CA ALA A 63 6.70 8.50 -0.01
C ALA A 63 6.73 7.04 0.43
N GLY A 64 7.25 6.18 -0.42
CA GLY A 64 7.45 4.79 -0.04
C GLY A 64 8.30 4.05 -1.04
N ILE A 65 8.42 2.77 -0.77
CA ILE A 65 9.13 1.83 -1.61
C ILE A 65 8.27 0.61 -1.83
N SER A 66 8.34 0.04 -3.03
CA SER A 66 7.76 -1.27 -3.31
C SER A 66 8.82 -2.24 -3.80
N VAL A 67 8.72 -3.49 -3.32
CA VAL A 67 9.61 -4.59 -3.64
C VAL A 67 8.86 -5.75 -4.29
N ARG A 68 9.54 -6.46 -5.18
CA ARG A 68 9.06 -7.69 -5.81
C ARG A 68 9.15 -8.85 -4.82
N ALA A 69 7.99 -9.37 -4.40
CA ALA A 69 7.90 -10.60 -3.62
C ALA A 69 7.61 -11.82 -4.52
N GLY A 70 7.03 -11.62 -5.69
CA GLY A 70 6.81 -12.65 -6.71
C GLY A 70 6.47 -12.04 -8.07
N ASN A 71 6.09 -12.86 -9.05
CA ASN A 71 5.71 -12.35 -10.37
C ASN A 71 4.44 -11.49 -10.32
N TYR A 72 3.48 -11.91 -9.50
CA TYR A 72 2.19 -11.23 -9.32
C TYR A 72 2.14 -10.38 -8.04
N VAL A 73 3.01 -10.65 -7.06
CA VAL A 73 2.94 -10.03 -5.73
C VAL A 73 4.03 -8.98 -5.56
N ARG A 74 3.64 -7.83 -5.01
CA ARG A 74 4.53 -6.75 -4.59
C ARG A 74 4.21 -6.37 -3.15
N VAL A 75 5.25 -6.17 -2.34
CA VAL A 75 5.13 -5.65 -0.98
C VAL A 75 5.59 -4.20 -0.98
N GLY A 76 4.90 -3.32 -0.27
CA GLY A 76 5.21 -1.90 -0.22
C GLY A 76 5.16 -1.35 1.19
N LEU A 77 6.14 -0.51 1.52
CA LEU A 77 6.23 0.23 2.77
C LEU A 77 6.17 1.73 2.48
N ASN A 78 5.26 2.39 3.18
CA ASN A 78 4.82 3.73 2.87
C ASN A 78 4.75 4.55 4.15
N ALA A 79 5.14 5.81 4.08
CA ALA A 79 4.95 6.74 5.19
C ALA A 79 4.65 8.14 4.66
N GLY A 80 3.88 8.90 5.43
CA GLY A 80 3.48 10.23 5.03
C GLY A 80 2.79 10.97 6.14
N GLY A 81 2.45 12.22 5.86
CA GLY A 81 1.72 13.04 6.79
C GLY A 81 1.17 14.29 6.13
N GLY A 82 0.28 14.96 6.84
CA GLY A 82 -0.29 16.20 6.36
C GLY A 82 -1.37 16.75 7.27
N PRO A 83 -1.96 17.89 6.86
CA PRO A 83 -3.03 18.51 7.59
C PRO A 83 -4.34 17.71 7.47
N SER A 84 -4.98 17.51 8.62
CA SER A 84 -6.36 17.08 8.74
C SER A 84 -7.23 18.29 9.03
N PHE A 85 -8.30 18.46 8.25
CA PHE A 85 -9.26 19.54 8.38
C PHE A 85 -10.49 19.01 9.13
N ARG A 86 -10.39 18.95 10.47
CA ARG A 86 -11.52 18.57 11.34
C ARG A 86 -11.62 19.55 12.48
N ASP A 87 -12.52 20.52 12.37
CA ASP A 87 -12.74 21.63 13.31
C ASP A 87 -11.53 22.58 13.51
N SER A 88 -10.30 22.06 13.40
CA SER A 88 -9.00 22.73 13.49
C SER A 88 -8.00 22.00 12.58
N VAL A 89 -6.98 22.72 12.09
CA VAL A 89 -5.88 22.11 11.32
C VAL A 89 -4.98 21.33 12.26
N ARG A 90 -4.87 20.01 12.07
CA ARG A 90 -3.98 19.15 12.88
C ARG A 90 -3.05 18.35 11.98
N ASN A 91 -1.80 18.20 12.40
CA ASN A 91 -0.84 17.36 11.71
C ASN A 91 -1.07 15.90 12.05
N VAL A 92 -1.14 15.08 11.01
CA VAL A 92 -1.33 13.64 11.12
C VAL A 92 -0.19 12.97 10.41
N ALA A 93 0.45 12.00 11.06
CA ALA A 93 1.42 11.12 10.44
C ALA A 93 0.81 9.72 10.26
N HIS A 94 1.22 9.01 9.22
CA HIS A 94 0.82 7.64 8.98
C HIS A 94 1.94 6.81 8.36
N ALA A 95 1.86 5.51 8.54
CA ALA A 95 2.72 4.52 7.91
C ALA A 95 1.90 3.29 7.52
N ASP A 96 2.09 2.78 6.31
CA ASP A 96 1.38 1.62 5.80
C ASP A 96 2.36 0.54 5.31
N LEU A 97 2.08 -0.70 5.69
CA LEU A 97 2.69 -1.90 5.10
C LEU A 97 1.62 -2.61 4.27
N THR A 98 1.90 -2.83 2.99
CA THR A 98 0.92 -3.30 2.01
C THR A 98 1.45 -4.45 1.18
N ALA A 99 0.58 -5.36 0.78
CA ALA A 99 0.81 -6.34 -0.26
C ALA A 99 -0.22 -6.12 -1.38
N ARG A 100 0.25 -6.09 -2.63
CA ARG A 100 -0.62 -5.97 -3.81
C ARG A 100 -0.39 -7.14 -4.76
N PHE A 101 -1.48 -7.63 -5.33
CA PHE A 101 -1.56 -8.62 -6.38
C PHE A 101 -1.87 -7.92 -7.70
N MET A 102 -0.98 -8.09 -8.68
CA MET A 102 -1.12 -7.54 -10.02
C MET A 102 -1.94 -8.50 -10.87
N VAL A 103 -3.07 -8.05 -11.43
CA VAL A 103 -3.92 -8.89 -12.28
C VAL A 103 -3.23 -9.14 -13.62
N ASP A 104 -2.52 -8.14 -14.14
CA ASP A 104 -1.71 -8.23 -15.35
C ASP A 104 -0.24 -7.88 -15.04
N PRO A 105 0.60 -8.84 -14.63
CA PRO A 105 2.00 -8.58 -14.32
C PRO A 105 2.86 -8.32 -15.57
N PHE A 106 2.42 -8.78 -16.74
CA PHE A 106 3.14 -8.66 -18.01
C PHE A 106 2.80 -7.37 -18.76
N ARG A 107 1.80 -6.61 -18.29
CA ARG A 107 1.32 -5.37 -18.90
C ARG A 107 0.95 -5.54 -20.37
N GLN A 108 0.19 -6.59 -20.65
CA GLN A 108 -0.45 -6.75 -21.94
C GLN A 108 -1.49 -5.64 -22.16
N GLN A 109 -2.06 -5.09 -21.09
CA GLN A 109 -3.00 -3.98 -21.11
C GLN A 109 -2.31 -2.63 -20.86
N ARG A 110 -2.87 -1.56 -21.47
CA ARG A 110 -2.40 -0.17 -21.29
C ARG A 110 -2.63 0.35 -19.86
N ILE A 111 -3.60 -0.21 -19.14
CA ILE A 111 -3.90 0.09 -17.75
C ILE A 111 -3.77 -1.21 -16.95
N GLY A 112 -2.85 -1.26 -16.00
CA GLY A 112 -2.66 -2.40 -15.12
C GLY A 112 -3.54 -2.27 -13.89
N VAL A 113 -4.40 -3.25 -13.63
CA VAL A 113 -5.23 -3.29 -12.41
C VAL A 113 -4.59 -4.22 -11.38
N SER A 114 -4.66 -3.81 -10.12
CA SER A 114 -4.18 -4.58 -8.98
C SER A 114 -5.12 -4.46 -7.80
N LEU A 115 -5.14 -5.50 -6.97
CA LEU A 115 -5.89 -5.56 -5.72
C LEU A 115 -4.89 -5.78 -4.59
N GLY A 116 -5.08 -5.16 -3.44
CA GLY A 116 -4.19 -5.37 -2.32
C GLY A 116 -4.80 -5.05 -0.98
N GLY A 117 -4.05 -5.38 0.06
CA GLY A 117 -4.40 -5.09 1.42
C GLY A 117 -3.16 -4.93 2.28
N GLY A 118 -3.36 -4.65 3.57
CA GLY A 118 -2.25 -4.46 4.48
C GLY A 118 -2.67 -3.92 5.83
N VAL A 119 -1.69 -3.37 6.54
CA VAL A 119 -1.88 -2.74 7.84
C VAL A 119 -1.31 -1.33 7.79
N GLY A 120 -2.00 -0.39 8.42
CA GLY A 120 -1.58 0.98 8.57
C GLY A 120 -1.57 1.39 10.03
N ALA A 121 -0.74 2.35 10.36
CA ALA A 121 -0.70 3.02 11.64
C ALA A 121 -0.80 4.53 11.41
N ARG A 122 -1.63 5.20 12.21
CA ARG A 122 -1.80 6.66 12.20
C ARG A 122 -1.48 7.21 13.57
N HIS A 123 -0.68 8.27 13.59
CA HIS A 123 -0.35 9.03 14.78
C HIS A 123 -0.98 10.42 14.69
N GLN A 124 -1.79 10.77 15.69
CA GLN A 124 -2.43 12.08 15.81
C GLN A 124 -2.62 12.41 17.29
N ASP A 125 -2.25 13.62 17.71
CA ASP A 125 -2.45 14.13 19.07
C ASP A 125 -1.99 13.11 20.14
N ASP A 126 -0.75 12.60 20.01
CA ASP A 126 -0.14 11.54 20.83
C ASP A 126 -0.85 10.17 20.85
N ARG A 127 -1.86 9.98 20.00
CA ARG A 127 -2.58 8.72 19.88
C ARG A 127 -2.14 7.96 18.63
N LEU A 128 -1.58 6.77 18.85
CA LEU A 128 -1.31 5.80 17.79
C LEU A 128 -2.51 4.87 17.59
N ARG A 129 -2.96 4.73 16.34
CA ARG A 129 -4.05 3.81 15.95
C ARG A 129 -3.62 2.94 14.78
N ALA A 130 -3.70 1.62 14.96
CA ALA A 130 -3.50 0.66 13.88
C ALA A 130 -4.84 0.31 13.21
N PHE A 131 -4.81 -0.01 11.92
CA PHE A 131 -5.99 -0.40 11.14
C PHE A 131 -5.59 -1.32 9.98
N ALA A 132 -6.54 -2.14 9.53
CA ALA A 132 -6.41 -2.92 8.31
C ALA A 132 -6.72 -2.04 7.08
N LEU A 133 -6.15 -2.41 5.94
CA LEU A 133 -6.29 -1.72 4.66
C LEU A 133 -6.72 -2.72 3.60
N LEU A 134 -7.65 -2.31 2.75
CA LEU A 134 -8.01 -2.99 1.51
C LEU A 134 -8.10 -1.95 0.39
N PHE A 135 -7.61 -2.27 -0.80
CA PHE A 135 -7.59 -1.33 -1.91
C PHE A 135 -7.57 -1.99 -3.29
N VAL A 136 -7.99 -1.22 -4.28
CA VAL A 136 -7.80 -1.46 -5.71
C VAL A 136 -6.90 -0.35 -6.24
N ASP A 137 -5.94 -0.69 -7.09
CA ASP A 137 -4.94 0.22 -7.64
C ASP A 137 -4.86 0.02 -9.15
N ALA A 138 -4.92 1.12 -9.89
CA ALA A 138 -4.82 1.19 -11.33
C ALA A 138 -3.55 1.96 -11.72
N GLU A 139 -2.70 1.32 -12.52
CA GLU A 139 -1.44 1.84 -13.03
C GLU A 139 -1.63 2.23 -14.50
N ALA A 140 -1.29 3.46 -14.88
CA ALA A 140 -1.33 3.84 -16.29
C ALA A 140 -0.03 3.46 -17.02
N GLY A 141 -0.07 3.52 -18.35
CA GLY A 141 1.10 3.30 -19.20
C GLY A 141 2.31 4.16 -18.82
N ARG A 142 3.51 3.63 -19.05
CA ARG A 142 4.79 4.26 -18.72
C ARG A 142 4.98 5.55 -19.54
N SER A 143 5.36 6.64 -18.88
CA SER A 143 5.85 7.86 -19.53
C SER A 143 7.17 8.27 -18.88
N SER A 144 8.25 8.30 -19.67
CA SER A 144 9.56 8.80 -19.24
C SER A 144 10.15 8.15 -17.95
N GLY A 145 10.00 6.83 -17.78
CA GLY A 145 10.53 6.10 -16.60
C GLY A 145 9.73 6.28 -15.31
N TRP A 146 8.68 7.09 -15.36
CA TRP A 146 7.68 7.20 -14.32
C TRP A 146 6.40 6.49 -14.74
N MET A 147 5.67 6.06 -13.73
CA MET A 147 4.38 5.42 -13.93
C MET A 147 3.38 6.00 -12.94
N PRO A 148 2.40 6.76 -13.43
CA PRO A 148 1.37 7.28 -12.56
C PRO A 148 0.42 6.15 -12.16
N PHE A 149 -0.15 6.28 -10.97
CA PHE A 149 -1.11 5.34 -10.45
C PHE A 149 -2.19 6.03 -9.63
N MET A 150 -3.33 5.38 -9.56
CA MET A 150 -4.43 5.78 -8.70
C MET A 150 -4.91 4.57 -7.91
N ARG A 151 -5.15 4.77 -6.62
CA ARG A 151 -5.61 3.73 -5.71
C ARG A 151 -6.82 4.23 -4.95
N VAL A 152 -7.82 3.37 -4.83
CA VAL A 152 -9.00 3.60 -4.02
C VAL A 152 -9.10 2.49 -2.99
N GLY A 153 -9.44 2.82 -1.75
CA GLY A 153 -9.46 1.82 -0.70
C GLY A 153 -10.22 2.22 0.54
N VAL A 154 -10.32 1.24 1.42
CA VAL A 154 -10.97 1.34 2.73
C VAL A 154 -10.02 0.87 3.83
N GLY A 155 -10.16 1.47 5.01
CA GLY A 155 -9.39 1.11 6.19
C GLY A 155 -9.88 1.87 7.41
N SER A 156 -9.11 2.84 7.91
CA SER A 156 -9.62 3.81 8.90
C SER A 156 -10.73 4.74 8.38
N GLY A 157 -11.01 4.68 7.08
CA GLY A 157 -11.98 5.48 6.34
C GLY A 157 -11.89 5.16 4.84
N ALA A 158 -12.63 5.91 4.02
CA ALA A 158 -12.46 5.86 2.56
C ALA A 158 -11.24 6.69 2.17
N ARG A 159 -10.39 6.15 1.29
CA ARG A 159 -9.19 6.84 0.82
C ARG A 159 -9.03 6.75 -0.69
N VAL A 160 -8.56 7.83 -1.27
CA VAL A 160 -8.14 7.91 -2.66
C VAL A 160 -6.70 8.39 -2.67
N THR A 161 -5.84 7.64 -3.32
CA THR A 161 -4.42 7.93 -3.44
C THR A 161 -4.12 8.14 -4.92
N ALA A 162 -3.40 9.19 -5.24
CA ALA A 162 -2.79 9.38 -6.55
C ALA A 162 -1.28 9.50 -6.37
N GLY A 163 -0.50 8.98 -7.30
CA GLY A 163 0.94 9.06 -7.17
C GLY A 163 1.71 8.70 -8.43
N ILE A 164 3.01 8.78 -8.30
CA ILE A 164 3.97 8.38 -9.33
C ILE A 164 4.95 7.40 -8.71
N ARG A 165 5.30 6.37 -9.48
CA ARG A 165 6.32 5.41 -9.08
C ARG A 165 7.38 5.30 -10.16
N ARG A 166 8.63 5.17 -9.72
CA ARG A 166 9.73 4.93 -10.65
C ARG A 166 9.65 3.48 -11.13
N THR A 167 9.74 3.27 -12.43
CA THR A 167 10.01 1.93 -12.96
C THR A 167 11.51 1.75 -13.09
N ALA A 168 12.02 0.52 -12.91
CA ALA A 168 13.40 0.30 -13.28
C ALA A 168 13.55 0.58 -14.78
N THR A 169 14.65 1.24 -15.09
CA THR A 169 15.08 1.49 -16.46
C THR A 169 15.63 0.19 -17.02
N PHE A 170 15.09 -0.29 -18.15
CA PHE A 170 15.86 -1.19 -19.02
C PHE A 170 16.81 -0.35 -19.85
N TYR A 171 18.06 -0.82 -19.91
CA TYR A 171 19.06 -0.39 -20.87
C TYR A 171 18.49 -0.55 -22.29
N ARG A 172 18.77 0.43 -23.16
CA ARG A 172 18.50 0.34 -24.60
C ARG A 172 19.49 -0.60 -25.25
#